data_AF-A0A1Y5E1G0-F1
#
_entry.id   AF-A0A1Y5E1G0-F1
#
_cell.length_a   1.000
_cell.length_b   1.000
_cell.length_c   1.000
_cell.angle_alpha   90.00
_cell.angle_beta   90.00
_cell.angle_gamma   90.00
#
_symmetry.space_group_name_H-M   'P 1'
#
loop_
_entity.id
_entity.type
_entity.pdbx_description
1 polymer ?
#
loop_
_entity_poly.entity_id
_entity_poly.type
_entity_poly.pdbx_seq_one_letter_code
_entity_poly.pdbx_strand_id
1 'polypeptide(L)'
;MPYANPTSLVSTEWLSQHLSAPDIRIVDASWYLPNENRDPKAEFKQCHIPGAVFFDIDEISDSDTDLPHMIPSPEKFSSKMRKLGLGDGNRIVVYDGSGIRSAARAWWMIRLFGHEDVAILDGGLVKWQEEGRAISDIPTPPKERHFTSRINNLMVKDKDQVRRNIETEKNQVLDARSKGRFEGSEPEPRAGLRAGRIPGALNLPFNQLLNENGTLQSADNLTQLYGTAGIEKSSPVITSCGSGITACVLAFGLHMIGHRQVAVYDGSWTEWGLDADMPLSSGAK
;
A
#
# COMPACT_ATOMS: atom_id res chain seq x y z
N MET A 1 -22.30 0.31 8.30
CA MET A 1 -22.40 1.48 7.40
C MET A 1 -21.69 1.18 6.08
N PRO A 2 -22.07 1.80 4.95
CA PRO A 2 -21.28 1.70 3.72
C PRO A 2 -19.92 2.39 3.89
N TYR A 3 -18.94 2.03 3.05
CA TYR A 3 -17.70 2.78 2.97
C TYR A 3 -17.96 4.24 2.59
N ALA A 4 -17.17 5.16 3.13
CA ALA A 4 -17.22 6.58 2.77
C ALA A 4 -16.69 6.83 1.35
N ASN A 5 -15.73 6.01 0.89
CA ASN A 5 -15.14 6.08 -0.44
C ASN A 5 -15.31 4.75 -1.21
N PRO A 6 -16.55 4.34 -1.52
CA PRO A 6 -16.83 3.01 -2.10
C PRO A 6 -16.25 2.83 -3.51
N THR A 7 -15.94 3.91 -4.22
CA THR A 7 -15.34 3.85 -5.56
C THR A 7 -13.87 3.43 -5.56
N SER A 8 -13.19 3.45 -4.41
CA SER A 8 -11.77 3.04 -4.29
C SER A 8 -11.59 1.54 -4.05
N LEU A 9 -12.67 0.77 -3.93
CA LEU A 9 -12.65 -0.69 -3.78
C LEU A 9 -13.70 -1.29 -4.74
N VAL A 10 -13.26 -2.14 -5.66
CA VAL A 10 -14.15 -2.79 -6.63
C VAL A 10 -14.19 -4.29 -6.39
N SER A 11 -15.36 -4.91 -6.59
CA SER A 11 -15.48 -6.36 -6.50
C SER A 11 -14.92 -7.06 -7.74
N THR A 12 -14.56 -8.33 -7.56
CA THR A 12 -14.24 -9.26 -8.65
C THR A 12 -15.38 -9.36 -9.67
N GLU A 13 -16.63 -9.35 -9.21
CA GLU A 13 -17.80 -9.30 -10.09
C GLU A 13 -17.84 -8.04 -10.94
N TRP A 14 -17.67 -6.87 -10.32
CA TRP A 14 -17.65 -5.59 -11.04
C TRP A 14 -16.56 -5.59 -12.10
N LEU A 15 -15.32 -5.98 -11.75
CA LEU A 15 -14.23 -5.98 -12.70
C LEU A 15 -14.49 -6.96 -13.86
N SER A 16 -15.07 -8.14 -13.60
CA SER A 16 -15.39 -9.10 -14.64
C SER A 16 -16.38 -8.58 -15.69
N GLN A 17 -17.31 -7.73 -15.28
CA GLN A 17 -18.29 -7.11 -16.17
C GLN A 17 -17.71 -5.94 -16.99
N HIS A 18 -16.53 -5.44 -16.60
CA HIS A 18 -15.92 -4.27 -17.22
C HIS A 18 -14.53 -4.54 -17.83
N LEU A 19 -14.11 -5.80 -17.98
CA LEU A 19 -12.80 -6.16 -18.57
C LEU A 19 -12.57 -5.57 -19.97
N SER A 20 -13.64 -5.39 -20.74
CA SER A 20 -13.60 -4.85 -22.11
C SER A 20 -13.74 -3.33 -22.18
N ALA A 21 -13.91 -2.65 -21.05
CA ALA A 21 -14.08 -1.19 -21.02
C ALA A 21 -12.75 -0.50 -21.41
N PRO A 22 -12.76 0.36 -22.45
CA PRO A 22 -11.52 0.91 -23.03
C PRO A 22 -10.78 1.87 -22.10
N ASP A 23 -11.49 2.42 -21.10
CA ASP A 23 -11.04 3.36 -20.08
C ASP A 23 -10.59 2.68 -18.78
N ILE A 24 -10.76 1.36 -18.63
CA ILE A 24 -10.24 0.62 -17.48
C ILE A 24 -8.85 0.07 -17.78
N ARG A 25 -7.93 0.21 -16.82
CA ARG A 25 -6.61 -0.43 -16.85
C ARG A 25 -6.43 -1.28 -15.61
N ILE A 26 -6.02 -2.52 -15.83
CA ILE A 26 -5.83 -3.50 -14.76
C ILE A 26 -4.34 -3.59 -14.49
N VAL A 27 -3.97 -3.56 -13.22
CA VAL A 27 -2.60 -3.52 -12.78
C VAL A 27 -2.36 -4.60 -11.76
N ASP A 28 -1.45 -5.51 -12.07
CA ASP A 28 -0.89 -6.43 -11.09
C ASP A 28 0.28 -5.75 -10.39
N ALA A 29 0.15 -5.49 -9.09
CA ALA A 29 1.19 -4.90 -8.27
C ALA A 29 1.71 -5.91 -7.24
N SER A 30 1.75 -7.20 -7.59
CA SER A 30 2.23 -8.27 -6.71
C SER A 30 3.68 -8.06 -6.31
N TRP A 31 3.93 -8.13 -5.01
CA TRP A 31 5.25 -8.08 -4.40
C TRP A 31 5.25 -8.92 -3.14
N TYR A 32 6.30 -9.70 -2.95
CA TYR A 32 6.45 -10.63 -1.83
C TYR A 32 7.74 -10.36 -1.08
N LEU A 33 7.74 -10.67 0.21
CA LEU A 33 8.97 -10.60 1.01
C LEU A 33 9.98 -11.65 0.49
N PRO A 34 11.29 -11.36 0.58
CA PRO A 34 12.32 -12.30 0.12
C PRO A 34 12.23 -13.70 0.73
N ASN A 35 11.72 -13.83 1.96
CA ASN A 35 11.57 -15.11 2.65
C ASN A 35 10.34 -15.92 2.20
N GLU A 36 9.43 -15.34 1.41
CA GLU A 36 8.27 -16.05 0.84
C GLU A 36 8.67 -16.91 -0.36
N ASN A 37 9.88 -16.73 -0.93
CA ASN A 37 10.40 -17.49 -2.07
C ASN A 37 9.47 -17.53 -3.29
N ARG A 38 8.74 -16.42 -3.53
CA ARG A 38 7.83 -16.23 -4.67
C ARG A 38 8.42 -15.22 -5.64
N ASP A 39 8.23 -15.46 -6.93
CA ASP A 39 8.63 -14.53 -8.00
C ASP A 39 7.36 -13.92 -8.61
N PRO A 40 7.00 -12.67 -8.27
CA PRO A 40 5.78 -12.05 -8.77
C PRO A 40 5.80 -11.84 -10.28
N LYS A 41 6.98 -11.64 -10.90
CA LYS A 41 7.09 -11.49 -12.37
C LYS A 41 6.86 -12.82 -13.07
N ALA A 42 7.40 -13.91 -12.54
CA ALA A 42 7.18 -15.24 -13.08
C ALA A 42 5.71 -15.66 -12.92
N GLU A 43 5.12 -15.42 -11.75
CA GLU A 43 3.71 -15.71 -11.49
C GLU A 43 2.78 -14.90 -12.42
N PHE A 44 3.02 -13.60 -12.59
CA PHE A 44 2.26 -12.78 -13.55
C PHE A 44 2.33 -13.34 -14.97
N LYS A 45 3.50 -13.75 -15.45
CA LYS A 45 3.65 -14.34 -16.80
C LYS A 45 2.88 -15.64 -16.97
N GLN A 46 2.66 -16.39 -15.90
CA GLN A 46 1.92 -17.66 -15.93
C GLN A 46 0.40 -17.45 -15.79
N CYS A 47 0.00 -16.48 -14.96
CA CYS A 47 -1.40 -16.24 -14.66
C CYS A 47 -1.63 -14.82 -14.15
N HIS A 48 -2.40 -14.04 -14.89
CA HIS A 48 -2.86 -12.71 -14.51
C HIS A 48 -4.30 -12.45 -14.99
N ILE A 49 -4.92 -11.37 -14.52
CA ILE A 49 -6.24 -10.95 -15.01
C ILE A 49 -6.10 -10.46 -16.47
N PRO A 50 -6.96 -10.89 -17.42
CA PRO A 50 -6.85 -10.50 -18.82
C PRO A 50 -6.74 -8.99 -19.03
N GLY A 51 -5.75 -8.56 -19.82
CA GLY A 51 -5.49 -7.14 -20.07
C GLY A 51 -4.65 -6.43 -19.00
N ALA A 52 -4.23 -7.13 -17.95
CA ALA A 52 -3.40 -6.55 -16.90
C ALA A 52 -1.97 -6.23 -17.39
N VAL A 53 -1.38 -5.21 -16.78
CA VAL A 53 0.05 -4.90 -16.88
C VAL A 53 0.71 -5.10 -15.51
N PHE A 54 1.98 -5.46 -15.49
CA PHE A 54 2.73 -5.65 -14.25
C PHE A 54 3.35 -4.34 -13.78
N PHE A 55 2.93 -3.86 -12.61
CA PHE A 55 3.51 -2.73 -11.91
C PHE A 55 4.56 -3.27 -10.93
N ASP A 56 5.81 -3.19 -11.36
CA ASP A 56 6.95 -3.58 -10.52
C ASP A 56 7.30 -2.47 -9.54
N ILE A 57 6.94 -2.65 -8.27
CA ILE A 57 7.21 -1.69 -7.19
C ILE A 57 8.71 -1.43 -7.03
N ASP A 58 9.56 -2.43 -7.24
CA ASP A 58 11.01 -2.28 -7.08
C ASP A 58 11.59 -1.45 -8.25
N GLU A 59 11.14 -1.69 -9.48
CA GLU A 59 11.55 -0.86 -10.63
C GLU A 59 10.96 0.57 -10.59
N ILE A 60 9.84 0.76 -9.90
CA ILE A 60 9.14 2.04 -9.73
C ILE A 60 9.44 2.64 -8.33
N SER A 61 10.60 2.30 -7.76
CA SER A 61 11.11 2.93 -6.53
C SER A 61 12.27 3.88 -6.81
N ASP A 62 12.69 4.67 -5.83
CA ASP A 62 13.93 5.45 -5.92
C ASP A 62 15.15 4.51 -5.98
N SER A 63 16.02 4.76 -6.96
CA SER A 63 17.25 4.00 -7.17
C SER A 63 18.48 4.67 -6.57
N ASP A 64 18.34 5.87 -6.02
CA ASP A 64 19.45 6.69 -5.52
C ASP A 64 19.69 6.48 -4.01
N THR A 65 19.01 5.50 -3.41
CA THR A 65 19.07 5.14 -1.99
C THR A 65 19.09 3.63 -1.81
N ASP A 66 19.77 3.16 -0.77
CA ASP A 66 19.77 1.74 -0.36
C ASP A 66 18.50 1.36 0.40
N LEU A 67 17.64 2.35 0.72
CA LEU A 67 16.36 2.10 1.35
C LEU A 67 15.37 1.48 0.35
N PRO A 68 14.62 0.46 0.78
CA PRO A 68 13.69 -0.23 -0.08
C PRO A 68 12.44 0.59 -0.40
N HIS A 69 11.93 0.44 -1.63
CA HIS A 69 10.61 0.90 -2.06
C HIS A 69 10.32 2.39 -1.87
N MET A 70 11.35 3.21 -1.61
CA MET A 70 11.20 4.66 -1.50
C MET A 70 10.52 5.22 -2.75
N ILE A 71 9.67 6.22 -2.59
CA ILE A 71 8.98 6.83 -3.72
C ILE A 71 10.00 7.40 -4.71
N PRO A 72 9.82 7.17 -6.02
CA PRO A 72 10.72 7.70 -7.03
C PRO A 72 10.47 9.20 -7.23
N SER A 73 11.32 9.85 -8.03
CA SER A 73 11.02 11.21 -8.52
C SER A 73 9.72 11.24 -9.36
N PRO A 74 9.01 12.38 -9.43
CA PRO A 74 7.83 12.54 -10.29
C PRO A 74 8.08 12.18 -11.76
N GLU A 75 9.28 12.44 -12.27
CA GLU A 75 9.70 12.17 -13.64
C GLU A 75 9.88 10.65 -13.87
N LYS A 76 10.53 9.95 -12.95
CA LYS A 76 10.69 8.49 -13.00
C LYS A 76 9.33 7.80 -12.89
N PHE A 77 8.47 8.25 -11.97
CA PHE A 77 7.12 7.72 -11.83
C PHE A 77 6.30 7.91 -13.11
N SER A 78 6.24 9.15 -13.64
CA SER A 78 5.52 9.43 -14.89
C SER A 78 6.06 8.58 -16.03
N SER A 79 7.38 8.52 -16.22
CA SER A 79 8.02 7.70 -17.28
C SER A 79 7.61 6.23 -17.21
N LYS A 80 7.59 5.63 -16.01
CA LYS A 80 7.17 4.24 -15.80
C LYS A 80 5.68 4.04 -16.06
N MET A 81 4.81 4.92 -15.53
CA MET A 81 3.36 4.86 -15.75
C MET A 81 3.00 4.96 -17.24
N ARG A 82 3.63 5.89 -17.96
CA ARG A 82 3.44 6.06 -19.40
C ARG A 82 3.79 4.79 -20.17
N LYS A 83 4.92 4.14 -19.85
CA LYS A 83 5.37 2.88 -20.47
C LYS A 83 4.41 1.71 -20.19
N LEU A 84 3.72 1.73 -19.05
CA LEU A 84 2.67 0.76 -18.70
C LEU A 84 1.32 1.08 -19.34
N GLY A 85 1.21 2.18 -20.10
CA GLY A 85 -0.07 2.63 -20.70
C GLY A 85 -1.07 3.13 -19.67
N LEU A 86 -0.58 3.47 -18.48
CA LEU A 86 -1.33 4.06 -17.38
C LEU A 86 -1.21 5.59 -17.46
N GLY A 87 -2.30 6.31 -17.24
CA GLY A 87 -2.32 7.72 -17.58
C GLY A 87 -3.67 8.37 -17.43
N ASP A 88 -3.70 9.63 -17.85
CA ASP A 88 -4.85 10.51 -17.72
C ASP A 88 -6.10 9.92 -18.42
N GLY A 89 -7.27 10.10 -17.81
CA GLY A 89 -8.56 9.66 -18.36
C GLY A 89 -8.83 8.14 -18.33
N ASN A 90 -7.99 7.35 -17.66
CA ASN A 90 -8.31 5.95 -17.35
C ASN A 90 -8.65 5.79 -15.88
N ARG A 91 -9.53 4.83 -15.58
CA ARG A 91 -9.70 4.26 -14.25
C ARG A 91 -8.71 3.12 -14.07
N ILE A 92 -7.90 3.16 -13.02
CA ILE A 92 -6.91 2.12 -12.73
C ILE A 92 -7.44 1.18 -11.64
N VAL A 93 -7.45 -0.12 -11.91
CA VAL A 93 -7.80 -1.16 -10.95
C VAL A 93 -6.56 -1.97 -10.61
N VAL A 94 -6.13 -1.89 -9.35
CA VAL A 94 -4.91 -2.51 -8.86
C VAL A 94 -5.24 -3.76 -8.05
N TYR A 95 -4.50 -4.84 -8.24
CA TYR A 95 -4.61 -6.05 -7.44
C TYR A 95 -3.22 -6.59 -7.09
N ASP A 96 -3.17 -7.55 -6.17
CA ASP A 96 -2.00 -8.37 -5.92
C ASP A 96 -2.41 -9.83 -5.65
N GLY A 97 -1.43 -10.74 -5.66
CA GLY A 97 -1.60 -12.16 -5.33
C GLY A 97 -1.56 -12.47 -3.83
N SER A 98 -1.97 -11.54 -2.96
CA SER A 98 -2.04 -11.68 -1.50
C SER A 98 -3.30 -11.02 -0.90
N GLY A 99 -4.33 -10.77 -1.72
CA GLY A 99 -5.53 -10.06 -1.32
C GLY A 99 -5.35 -8.55 -1.44
N ILE A 100 -5.00 -7.89 -0.33
CA ILE A 100 -4.72 -6.46 -0.27
C ILE A 100 -3.45 -6.25 0.57
N ARG A 101 -2.30 -6.25 -0.08
CA ARG A 101 -0.99 -6.00 0.53
C ARG A 101 -0.19 -4.99 -0.28
N SER A 102 0.42 -5.41 -1.38
CA SER A 102 1.24 -4.56 -2.24
C SER A 102 0.42 -3.72 -3.22
N ALA A 103 -0.80 -4.17 -3.55
CA ALA A 103 -1.78 -3.37 -4.29
C ALA A 103 -2.11 -2.05 -3.57
N ALA A 104 -2.14 -2.05 -2.23
CA ALA A 104 -2.36 -0.84 -1.47
C ALA A 104 -1.20 0.17 -1.62
N ARG A 105 0.03 -0.31 -1.76
CA ARG A 105 1.20 0.54 -2.04
C ARG A 105 1.08 1.20 -3.43
N ALA A 106 0.78 0.41 -4.45
CA ALA A 106 0.58 0.95 -5.80
C ALA A 106 -0.60 1.92 -5.87
N TRP A 107 -1.74 1.61 -5.24
CA TRP A 107 -2.87 2.53 -5.09
C TRP A 107 -2.44 3.86 -4.45
N TRP A 108 -1.71 3.79 -3.33
CA TRP A 108 -1.23 5.00 -2.63
C TRP A 108 -0.26 5.80 -3.50
N MET A 109 0.69 5.16 -4.18
CA MET A 109 1.65 5.85 -5.07
C MET A 109 0.94 6.55 -6.23
N ILE A 110 0.00 5.89 -6.90
CA ILE A 110 -0.77 6.45 -8.01
C ILE A 110 -1.52 7.72 -7.56
N ARG A 111 -2.13 7.68 -6.36
CA ARG A 111 -2.78 8.86 -5.77
C ARG A 111 -1.80 9.93 -5.31
N LEU A 112 -0.67 9.54 -4.72
CA LEU A 112 0.40 10.45 -4.30
C LEU A 112 0.86 11.30 -5.49
N PHE A 113 0.99 10.70 -6.67
CA PHE A 113 1.37 11.40 -7.90
C PHE A 113 0.19 12.00 -8.66
N GLY A 114 -0.97 12.13 -8.03
CA GLY A 114 -2.08 12.99 -8.48
C GLY A 114 -3.14 12.30 -9.34
N HIS A 115 -3.10 10.97 -9.49
CA HIS A 115 -4.14 10.23 -10.20
C HIS A 115 -5.15 9.64 -9.20
N GLU A 116 -6.33 10.25 -9.10
CA GLU A 116 -7.32 9.91 -8.06
C GLU A 116 -8.25 8.74 -8.43
N ASP A 117 -8.51 8.50 -9.72
CA ASP A 117 -9.42 7.44 -10.18
C ASP A 117 -8.73 6.07 -10.20
N VAL A 118 -8.36 5.62 -9.00
CA VAL A 118 -7.72 4.34 -8.77
C VAL A 118 -8.45 3.56 -7.67
N ALA A 119 -8.68 2.27 -7.93
CA ALA A 119 -9.36 1.36 -7.03
C ALA A 119 -8.54 0.08 -6.81
N ILE A 120 -8.73 -0.56 -5.66
CA ILE A 120 -8.19 -1.89 -5.37
C ILE A 120 -9.24 -2.94 -5.70
N LEU A 121 -8.82 -4.07 -6.28
CA LEU A 121 -9.67 -5.25 -6.45
C LEU A 121 -9.81 -5.99 -5.11
N ASP A 122 -11.03 -6.04 -4.58
CA ASP A 122 -11.32 -6.62 -3.27
C ASP A 122 -11.13 -8.13 -3.26
N GLY A 123 -10.11 -8.61 -2.54
CA GLY A 123 -9.69 -10.02 -2.50
C GLY A 123 -8.61 -10.40 -3.53
N GLY A 124 -8.18 -9.45 -4.36
CA GLY A 124 -7.05 -9.61 -5.28
C GLY A 124 -7.20 -10.77 -6.27
N LEU A 125 -6.05 -11.31 -6.73
CA LEU A 125 -6.02 -12.43 -7.68
C LEU A 125 -6.52 -13.74 -7.05
N VAL A 126 -6.30 -13.92 -5.74
CA VAL A 126 -6.69 -15.12 -4.99
C VAL A 126 -8.20 -15.35 -5.11
N LYS A 127 -9.01 -14.35 -4.71
CA LYS A 127 -10.46 -14.43 -4.82
C LYS A 127 -10.94 -14.51 -6.27
N TRP A 128 -10.26 -13.82 -7.19
CA TRP A 128 -10.58 -13.88 -8.62
C TRP A 128 -10.49 -15.33 -9.16
N GLN A 129 -9.44 -16.05 -8.78
CA GLN A 129 -9.24 -17.46 -9.18
C GLN A 129 -10.20 -18.40 -8.45
N GLU A 130 -10.45 -18.20 -7.16
CA GLU A 130 -11.40 -19.00 -6.37
C GLU A 130 -12.83 -18.92 -6.94
N GLU A 131 -13.21 -17.76 -7.48
CA GLU A 131 -14.49 -17.55 -8.17
C GLU A 131 -14.52 -18.10 -9.61
N GLY A 132 -13.43 -18.74 -10.08
CA GLY A 132 -13.36 -19.35 -11.41
C GLY A 132 -13.37 -18.35 -12.56
N ARG A 133 -12.92 -17.11 -12.32
CA ARG A 133 -12.93 -16.05 -13.34
C ARG A 133 -11.79 -16.21 -14.34
N ALA A 134 -11.96 -15.62 -15.52
CA ALA A 134 -11.01 -15.73 -16.61
C ALA A 134 -9.62 -15.19 -16.22
N ILE A 135 -8.58 -15.97 -16.55
CA ILE A 135 -7.17 -15.61 -16.39
C ILE A 135 -6.48 -15.64 -17.75
N SER A 136 -5.30 -15.04 -17.84
CA SER A 136 -4.47 -15.02 -19.04
C SER A 136 -2.99 -15.21 -18.69
N ASP A 137 -2.24 -15.71 -19.65
CA ASP A 137 -0.78 -15.75 -19.71
C ASP A 137 -0.24 -14.91 -20.90
N ILE A 138 -1.14 -14.26 -21.64
CA ILE A 138 -0.81 -13.50 -22.84
C ILE A 138 -0.36 -12.10 -22.43
N PRO A 139 0.88 -11.69 -22.77
CA PRO A 139 1.35 -10.34 -22.47
C PRO A 139 0.44 -9.29 -23.11
N THR A 140 0.03 -8.30 -22.33
CA THR A 140 -0.71 -7.13 -22.85
C THR A 140 0.31 -6.06 -23.23
N PRO A 141 0.59 -5.80 -24.53
CA PRO A 141 1.51 -4.74 -24.92
C PRO A 141 0.87 -3.38 -24.58
N PRO A 142 1.45 -2.62 -23.63
CA PRO A 142 0.89 -1.34 -23.25
C PRO A 142 1.01 -0.35 -24.41
N LYS A 143 -0.09 0.34 -24.71
CA LYS A 143 -0.05 1.53 -25.57
C LYS A 143 0.32 2.70 -24.69
N GLU A 144 1.43 3.37 -24.99
CA GLU A 144 1.86 4.53 -24.23
C GLU A 144 0.74 5.55 -24.09
N ARG A 145 0.65 6.12 -22.89
CA ARG A 145 -0.30 7.19 -22.58
C ARG A 145 0.42 8.31 -21.86
N HIS A 146 -0.17 9.50 -21.85
CA HIS A 146 0.31 10.61 -21.05
C HIS A 146 -0.06 10.40 -19.57
N PHE A 147 0.87 10.69 -18.66
CA PHE A 147 0.63 10.67 -17.21
C PHE A 147 1.07 12.01 -16.61
N THR A 148 0.12 12.82 -16.16
CA THR A 148 0.41 14.11 -15.52
C THR A 148 0.73 13.91 -14.05
N SER A 149 2.01 13.84 -13.70
CA SER A 149 2.43 13.70 -12.29
C SER A 149 2.25 15.00 -11.51
N ARG A 150 1.54 14.93 -10.38
CA ARG A 150 1.34 16.02 -9.42
C ARG A 150 1.48 15.47 -8.01
N ILE A 151 2.67 15.61 -7.44
CA ILE A 151 2.94 15.05 -6.11
C ILE A 151 2.14 15.77 -5.01
N ASN A 152 1.45 15.00 -4.18
CA ASN A 152 0.75 15.49 -3.00
C ASN A 152 1.60 15.27 -1.74
N ASN A 153 2.39 16.29 -1.37
CA ASN A 153 3.29 16.25 -0.21
C ASN A 153 2.57 16.05 1.14
N LEU A 154 1.24 16.13 1.20
CA LEU A 154 0.48 15.82 2.42
C LEU A 154 0.32 14.31 2.66
N MET A 155 0.49 13.47 1.63
CA MET A 155 0.30 12.02 1.71
C MET A 155 1.56 11.24 2.10
N VAL A 156 2.71 11.92 2.21
CA VAL A 156 3.99 11.32 2.55
C VAL A 156 4.66 12.10 3.69
N LYS A 157 5.36 11.40 4.57
CA LYS A 157 6.25 11.98 5.58
C LYS A 157 7.67 11.45 5.43
N ASP A 158 8.62 12.32 5.67
CA ASP A 158 10.04 11.98 5.80
C ASP A 158 10.41 11.70 7.27
N LYS A 159 11.62 11.16 7.49
CA LYS A 159 12.15 10.83 8.82
C LYS A 159 12.18 12.03 9.77
N ASP A 160 12.56 13.21 9.30
CA ASP A 160 12.69 14.41 10.13
C ASP A 160 11.32 14.95 10.58
N GLN A 161 10.31 14.84 9.73
CA GLN A 161 8.92 15.15 10.07
C GLN A 161 8.39 14.18 11.12
N VAL A 162 8.68 12.88 11.00
CA VAL A 162 8.29 11.88 12.02
C VAL A 162 9.05 12.09 13.33
N ARG A 163 10.34 12.41 13.28
CA ARG A 163 11.14 12.75 14.47
C ARG A 163 10.57 13.95 15.22
N ARG A 164 10.27 15.05 14.51
CA ARG A 164 9.61 16.22 15.11
C ARG A 164 8.22 15.92 15.64
N ASN A 165 7.53 14.92 15.08
CA ASN A 165 6.22 14.52 15.56
C ASN A 165 6.26 13.88 16.97
N ILE A 166 7.41 13.32 17.38
CA ILE A 166 7.58 12.77 18.75
C ILE A 166 7.46 13.87 19.80
N GLU A 167 8.01 15.05 19.52
CA GLU A 167 7.96 16.18 20.45
C GLU A 167 6.64 16.96 20.36
N THR A 168 6.07 17.05 19.15
CA THR A 168 4.90 17.90 18.90
C THR A 168 3.56 17.18 19.07
N GLU A 169 3.55 15.85 18.98
CA GLU A 169 2.37 14.98 19.10
C GLU A 169 1.19 15.41 18.20
N LYS A 170 1.48 16.13 17.10
CA LYS A 170 0.46 16.67 16.19
C LYS A 170 -0.26 15.60 15.37
N ASN A 171 0.40 14.48 15.13
CA ASN A 171 -0.12 13.36 14.36
C ASN A 171 0.01 12.08 15.19
N GLN A 172 -0.97 11.20 15.07
CA GLN A 172 -0.92 9.86 15.62
C GLN A 172 -0.06 8.98 14.71
N VAL A 173 0.89 8.23 15.24
CA VAL A 173 1.68 7.28 14.43
C VAL A 173 1.10 5.89 14.59
N LEU A 174 0.74 5.23 13.49
CA LEU A 174 0.15 3.89 13.48
C LEU A 174 1.03 2.91 12.70
N ASP A 175 1.57 1.92 13.39
CA ASP A 175 2.48 0.92 12.82
C ASP A 175 1.72 -0.35 12.41
N ALA A 176 1.92 -0.78 11.16
CA ALA A 176 1.26 -1.92 10.54
C ALA A 176 1.97 -3.27 10.73
N ARG A 177 3.15 -3.28 11.38
CA ARG A 177 3.92 -4.51 11.65
C ARG A 177 3.20 -5.41 12.66
N SER A 178 3.64 -6.67 12.76
CA SER A 178 3.17 -7.59 13.81
C SER A 178 3.42 -6.98 15.19
N LYS A 179 2.58 -7.36 16.15
CA LYS A 179 2.73 -6.93 17.54
C LYS A 179 4.12 -7.26 18.09
N GLY A 180 4.64 -8.46 17.81
CA GLY A 180 5.96 -8.85 18.27
C GLY A 180 7.09 -7.99 17.71
N ARG A 181 7.06 -7.65 16.41
CA ARG A 181 8.04 -6.73 15.80
C ARG A 181 7.96 -5.32 16.37
N PHE A 182 6.74 -4.83 16.61
CA PHE A 182 6.49 -3.52 17.19
C PHE A 182 6.94 -3.41 18.66
N GLU A 183 6.75 -4.46 19.45
CA GLU A 183 7.20 -4.53 20.85
C GLU A 183 8.69 -4.86 20.97
N GLY A 184 9.30 -5.39 19.91
CA GLY A 184 10.70 -5.82 19.86
C GLY A 184 10.93 -7.24 20.40
N SER A 185 9.89 -8.07 20.49
CA SER A 185 9.98 -9.48 20.90
C SER A 185 10.16 -10.45 19.72
N GLU A 186 9.91 -9.99 18.49
CA GLU A 186 10.23 -10.72 17.24
C GLU A 186 11.32 -9.99 16.45
N PRO A 187 12.22 -10.72 15.77
CA PRO A 187 13.24 -10.09 14.93
C PRO A 187 12.61 -9.44 13.69
N GLU A 188 13.27 -8.38 13.22
CA GLU A 188 12.97 -7.79 11.92
C GLU A 188 13.48 -8.71 10.79
N PRO A 189 12.77 -8.82 9.65
CA PRO A 189 13.17 -9.70 8.55
C PRO A 189 14.46 -9.24 7.85
N ARG A 190 14.83 -7.95 7.99
CA ARG A 190 16.07 -7.40 7.43
C ARG A 190 17.13 -7.34 8.53
N ALA A 191 18.31 -7.86 8.22
CA ALA A 191 19.45 -7.84 9.14
C ALA A 191 19.87 -6.40 9.48
N GLY A 192 20.35 -6.20 10.72
CA GLY A 192 20.88 -4.91 11.19
C GLY A 192 19.83 -3.93 11.74
N LEU A 193 18.53 -4.21 11.58
CA LEU A 193 17.48 -3.36 12.16
C LEU A 193 17.38 -3.54 13.67
N ARG A 194 17.33 -2.41 14.39
CA ARG A 194 17.01 -2.39 15.82
C ARG A 194 15.57 -2.88 16.05
N ALA A 195 15.34 -3.61 17.14
CA ALA A 195 14.02 -4.12 17.51
C ALA A 195 13.22 -3.06 18.31
N GLY A 196 11.92 -2.91 18.03
CA GLY A 196 11.04 -1.97 18.72
C GLY A 196 10.23 -1.09 17.76
N ARG A 197 9.90 0.12 18.22
CA ARG A 197 9.01 1.07 17.54
C ARG A 197 9.46 2.52 17.68
N ILE A 198 8.82 3.36 16.87
CA ILE A 198 8.87 4.82 16.99
C ILE A 198 8.20 5.20 18.32
N PRO A 199 8.82 6.05 19.16
CA PRO A 199 8.21 6.53 20.40
C PRO A 199 6.82 7.14 20.17
N GLY A 200 5.88 6.84 21.06
CA GLY A 200 4.49 7.31 20.95
C GLY A 200 3.62 6.54 19.96
N ALA A 201 4.20 5.75 19.03
CA ALA A 201 3.42 5.02 18.04
C ALA A 201 2.43 4.01 18.65
N LEU A 202 1.33 3.79 17.96
CA LEU A 202 0.29 2.79 18.18
C LEU A 202 0.51 1.62 17.21
N ASN A 203 -0.10 0.46 17.47
CA ASN A 203 0.04 -0.71 16.60
C ASN A 203 -1.33 -1.23 16.15
N LEU A 204 -1.46 -1.44 14.85
CA LEU A 204 -2.57 -2.18 14.24
C LEU A 204 -2.00 -3.02 13.10
N PRO A 205 -1.69 -4.31 13.33
CA PRO A 205 -1.20 -5.21 12.29
C PRO A 205 -2.14 -5.22 11.08
N PHE A 206 -1.59 -4.98 9.88
CA PHE A 206 -2.40 -4.73 8.67
C PHE A 206 -3.38 -5.87 8.34
N ASN A 207 -3.02 -7.11 8.67
CA ASN A 207 -3.84 -8.29 8.41
C ASN A 207 -5.16 -8.29 9.19
N GLN A 208 -5.25 -7.52 10.29
CA GLN A 208 -6.51 -7.36 11.02
C GLN A 208 -7.56 -6.57 10.23
N LEU A 209 -7.19 -5.85 9.17
CA LEU A 209 -8.14 -5.12 8.32
C LEU A 209 -8.77 -6.01 7.25
N LEU A 210 -8.30 -7.24 7.11
CA LEU A 210 -8.72 -8.16 6.07
C LEU A 210 -9.56 -9.30 6.66
N ASN A 211 -10.48 -9.83 5.87
CA ASN A 211 -11.15 -11.10 6.11
C ASN A 211 -10.23 -12.26 5.70
N GLU A 212 -10.59 -13.49 6.08
CA GLU A 212 -9.82 -14.69 5.74
C GLU A 212 -9.63 -14.90 4.22
N ASN A 213 -10.62 -14.48 3.41
CA ASN A 213 -10.55 -14.53 1.94
C ASN A 213 -9.81 -13.34 1.31
N GLY A 214 -9.05 -12.57 2.10
CA GLY A 214 -8.24 -11.44 1.62
C GLY A 214 -9.02 -10.17 1.25
N THR A 215 -10.35 -10.16 1.43
CA THR A 215 -11.17 -8.95 1.21
C THR A 215 -11.06 -7.97 2.37
N LEU A 216 -11.32 -6.69 2.14
CA LEU A 216 -11.33 -5.68 3.20
C LEU A 216 -12.53 -5.87 4.14
N GLN A 217 -12.31 -5.70 5.44
CA GLN A 217 -13.41 -5.71 6.43
C GLN A 217 -14.36 -4.53 6.25
N SER A 218 -15.60 -4.71 6.70
CA SER A 218 -16.66 -3.69 6.64
C SER A 218 -16.23 -2.35 7.27
N ALA A 219 -16.85 -1.25 6.84
CA ALA A 219 -16.56 0.08 7.37
C ALA A 219 -16.75 0.18 8.91
N ASP A 220 -17.72 -0.55 9.46
CA ASP A 220 -17.99 -0.58 10.90
C ASP A 220 -16.85 -1.30 11.64
N ASN A 221 -16.43 -2.46 11.15
CA ASN A 221 -15.31 -3.20 11.73
C ASN A 221 -14.00 -2.41 11.63
N LEU A 222 -13.71 -1.79 10.48
CA LEU A 222 -12.54 -0.92 10.33
C LEU A 222 -12.57 0.23 11.34
N THR A 223 -13.72 0.90 11.48
CA THR A 223 -13.90 1.98 12.46
C THR A 223 -13.62 1.49 13.89
N GLN A 224 -14.09 0.30 14.24
CA GLN A 224 -13.85 -0.31 15.54
C GLN A 224 -12.36 -0.67 15.73
N LEU A 225 -11.72 -1.27 14.74
CA LEU A 225 -10.30 -1.66 14.80
C LEU A 225 -9.39 -0.44 15.01
N TYR A 226 -9.60 0.64 14.27
CA TYR A 226 -8.86 1.88 14.47
C TYR A 226 -9.11 2.50 15.85
N GLY A 227 -10.38 2.51 16.31
CA GLY A 227 -10.72 3.00 17.64
C GLY A 227 -10.06 2.19 18.76
N THR A 228 -10.09 0.86 18.67
CA THR A 228 -9.41 -0.04 19.62
C THR A 228 -7.89 0.15 19.60
N ALA A 229 -7.31 0.45 18.45
CA ALA A 229 -5.89 0.78 18.32
C ALA A 229 -5.53 2.17 18.89
N GLY A 230 -6.52 2.95 19.34
CA GLY A 230 -6.34 4.28 19.95
C GLY A 230 -6.35 5.43 18.95
N ILE A 231 -6.84 5.24 17.71
CA ILE A 231 -6.91 6.30 16.71
C ILE A 231 -8.12 7.19 16.95
N GLU A 232 -7.84 8.44 17.30
CA GLU A 232 -8.78 9.54 17.38
C GLU A 232 -9.20 10.00 15.97
N LYS A 233 -10.51 10.07 15.71
CA LYS A 233 -11.06 10.31 14.36
C LYS A 233 -10.74 11.69 13.80
N SER A 234 -10.56 12.70 14.66
CA SER A 234 -10.31 14.09 14.25
C SER A 234 -8.81 14.43 14.11
N SER A 235 -7.93 13.54 14.54
CA SER A 235 -6.48 13.79 14.58
C SER A 235 -5.79 13.18 13.37
N PRO A 236 -4.86 13.91 12.72
CA PRO A 236 -4.07 13.37 11.61
C PRO A 236 -3.36 12.07 11.97
N VAL A 237 -3.17 11.20 10.98
CA VAL A 237 -2.50 9.90 11.16
C VAL A 237 -1.31 9.79 10.20
N ILE A 238 -0.17 9.36 10.73
CA ILE A 238 0.98 8.89 9.98
C ILE A 238 1.01 7.37 10.09
N THR A 239 0.85 6.66 8.98
CA THR A 239 1.02 5.19 8.97
C THR A 239 2.47 4.83 8.67
N SER A 240 2.95 3.76 9.29
CA SER A 240 4.31 3.22 9.11
C SER A 240 4.26 1.70 9.10
N CYS A 241 5.32 1.05 8.62
CA CYS A 241 5.50 -0.38 8.77
C CYS A 241 6.99 -0.76 8.73
N GLY A 242 7.36 -1.87 8.10
CA GLY A 242 8.75 -2.20 7.82
C GLY A 242 9.39 -1.32 6.74
N SER A 243 8.73 -1.15 5.60
CA SER A 243 9.32 -0.56 4.38
C SER A 243 8.31 0.20 3.50
N GLY A 244 7.31 0.84 4.10
CA GLY A 244 6.34 1.67 3.38
C GLY A 244 5.25 0.92 2.60
N ILE A 245 5.32 -0.42 2.49
CA ILE A 245 4.31 -1.22 1.76
C ILE A 245 3.04 -1.41 2.60
N THR A 246 3.08 -2.21 3.67
CA THR A 246 1.87 -2.55 4.45
C THR A 246 1.28 -1.36 5.23
N ALA A 247 2.04 -0.28 5.42
CA ALA A 247 1.54 1.00 5.92
C ALA A 247 0.42 1.57 5.02
N CYS A 248 0.48 1.28 3.72
CA CYS A 248 -0.53 1.71 2.77
C CYS A 248 -1.86 0.95 2.93
N VAL A 249 -1.87 -0.25 3.51
CA VAL A 249 -3.11 -0.99 3.84
C VAL A 249 -3.88 -0.25 4.95
N LEU A 250 -3.17 0.23 5.97
CA LEU A 250 -3.76 1.09 7.00
C LEU A 250 -4.23 2.42 6.40
N ALA A 251 -3.42 3.04 5.53
CA ALA A 251 -3.84 4.29 4.89
C ALA A 251 -5.09 4.09 4.01
N PHE A 252 -5.19 2.96 3.31
CA PHE A 252 -6.35 2.58 2.53
C PHE A 252 -7.57 2.34 3.41
N GLY A 253 -7.46 1.60 4.51
CA GLY A 253 -8.58 1.37 5.42
C GLY A 253 -9.11 2.69 6.03
N LEU A 254 -8.22 3.60 6.44
CA LEU A 254 -8.58 4.95 6.90
C LEU A 254 -9.29 5.76 5.81
N HIS A 255 -8.80 5.70 4.57
CA HIS A 255 -9.46 6.29 3.41
C HIS A 255 -10.86 5.71 3.21
N MET A 256 -11.04 4.39 3.29
CA MET A 256 -12.35 3.74 3.08
C MET A 256 -13.41 4.16 4.13
N ILE A 257 -12.99 4.51 5.34
CA ILE A 257 -13.87 5.06 6.40
C ILE A 257 -13.95 6.59 6.43
N GLY A 258 -13.32 7.28 5.47
CA GLY A 258 -13.46 8.72 5.27
C GLY A 258 -12.48 9.59 6.07
N HIS A 259 -11.43 9.01 6.65
CA HIS A 259 -10.39 9.77 7.33
C HIS A 259 -9.47 10.43 6.29
N ARG A 260 -9.42 11.76 6.28
CA ARG A 260 -8.81 12.55 5.18
C ARG A 260 -7.34 12.90 5.40
N GLN A 261 -6.90 12.98 6.65
CA GLN A 261 -5.56 13.47 7.01
C GLN A 261 -4.63 12.30 7.29
N VAL A 262 -4.31 11.53 6.25
CA VAL A 262 -3.43 10.36 6.33
C VAL A 262 -2.18 10.59 5.50
N ALA A 263 -1.02 10.34 6.11
CA ALA A 263 0.26 10.28 5.42
C ALA A 263 0.95 8.94 5.69
N VAL A 264 1.79 8.50 4.75
CA VAL A 264 2.66 7.33 4.93
C VAL A 264 4.07 7.82 5.25
N TYR A 265 4.68 7.32 6.31
CA TYR A 265 6.11 7.45 6.52
C TYR A 265 6.84 6.44 5.62
N ASP A 266 7.42 6.95 4.55
CA ASP A 266 7.87 6.12 3.43
C ASP A 266 9.05 5.21 3.78
N GLY A 267 10.11 5.78 4.38
CA GLY A 267 11.27 5.02 4.85
C GLY A 267 10.95 4.04 5.97
N SER A 268 9.85 4.29 6.70
CA SER A 268 9.28 3.34 7.67
C SER A 268 10.33 2.84 8.69
N TRP A 269 10.13 1.66 9.27
CA TRP A 269 11.09 1.09 10.23
C TRP A 269 12.45 0.75 9.61
N THR A 270 12.55 0.52 8.30
CA THR A 270 13.85 0.25 7.68
C THR A 270 14.76 1.48 7.80
N GLU A 271 14.25 2.68 7.48
CA GLU A 271 15.01 3.92 7.65
C GLU A 271 15.23 4.26 9.13
N TRP A 272 14.18 4.14 9.95
CA TRP A 272 14.25 4.50 11.37
C TRP A 272 15.11 3.55 12.21
N GLY A 273 14.96 2.25 11.97
CA GLY A 273 15.60 1.18 12.72
C GLY A 273 17.09 1.03 12.41
N LEU A 274 17.54 1.41 11.20
CA LEU A 274 18.96 1.45 10.83
C LEU A 274 19.71 2.63 11.46
N ASP A 275 19.04 3.77 11.63
CA ASP A 275 19.67 5.00 12.12
C ASP A 275 19.81 4.98 13.65
N ALA A 276 21.04 4.82 14.15
CA ALA A 276 21.33 4.74 15.58
C ALA A 276 20.91 5.99 16.38
N ASP A 277 20.83 7.15 15.72
CA ASP A 277 20.50 8.44 16.36
C ASP A 277 18.98 8.66 16.49
N MET A 278 18.17 7.79 15.87
CA MET A 278 16.72 7.85 16.00
C MET A 278 16.25 7.22 17.31
N PRO A 279 15.36 7.90 18.07
CA PRO A 279 14.90 7.40 19.35
C PRO A 279 14.03 6.17 19.17
N LEU A 280 14.05 5.29 20.17
CA LEU A 280 13.42 3.97 20.10
C LEU A 280 12.64 3.69 21.39
N SER A 281 11.49 3.05 21.25
CA SER A 281 10.74 2.45 22.36
C SER A 281 10.55 0.96 22.12
N SER A 282 10.46 0.18 23.19
CA SER A 282 10.22 -1.27 23.16
C SER A 282 9.35 -1.70 24.35
N GLY A 283 8.99 -2.99 24.40
CA GLY A 283 8.11 -3.54 25.44
C GLY A 283 6.62 -3.32 25.15
N ALA A 284 5.77 -3.93 25.98
CA ALA A 284 4.33 -3.94 25.79
C ALA A 284 3.71 -2.52 25.81
N LYS A 285 2.76 -2.28 24.91
CA LYS A 285 1.92 -1.09 24.87
C LYS A 285 0.48 -1.50 24.58
#